data_AF-A0A6P9E354-F1
#
_entry.id   AF-A0A6P9E354-F1
#
_cell.length_a   1.000
_cell.length_b   1.000
_cell.length_c   1.000
_cell.angle_alpha   90.00
_cell.angle_beta   90.00
_cell.angle_gamma   90.00
#
_symmetry.space_group_name_H-M   'P 1'
#
loop_
_entity.id
_entity.type
_entity.pdbx_description
1 polymer ?
#
loop_
_entity_poly.entity_id
_entity_poly.type
_entity_poly.pdbx_seq_one_letter_code
_entity_poly.pdbx_strand_id
1 'polypeptide(L)'
;MCQKCGDIGFSVALVYCGKCLANALHRQLLLGCMPVTVDEYVTWFCEDCESKSALNAVAVIRDHQISEFHPEFENGRFRLRLDEAEARVSDPERLLDDQERSLVESKGEISTRNVRIAGLEHEVSDVLQASIKSDKELNAIQSEVSFLRKDNESVVKDIETAVLRLRSLKLIYSLLRIKLRRQKGCIWLPWMIYSGAGEH
;
A
#
# COMPACT_ATOMS: atom_id res chain seq x y z
N MET A 1 -23.80 -5.46 -17.07
CA MET A 1 -23.34 -4.08 -16.78
C MET A 1 -24.36 -3.44 -15.86
N CYS A 2 -23.93 -2.73 -14.81
CA CYS A 2 -24.80 -2.07 -13.85
C CYS A 2 -25.57 -0.93 -14.52
N GLN A 3 -26.91 -0.96 -14.46
CA GLN A 3 -27.77 0.03 -15.09
C GLN A 3 -27.58 1.45 -14.54
N LYS A 4 -27.24 1.59 -13.26
CA LYS A 4 -27.07 2.91 -12.61
C LYS A 4 -25.68 3.50 -12.74
N CYS A 5 -24.62 2.70 -12.68
CA CYS A 5 -23.25 3.22 -12.73
C CYS A 5 -22.53 2.97 -14.06
N GLY A 6 -23.10 2.17 -14.97
CA GLY A 6 -22.48 1.86 -16.26
C GLY A 6 -21.26 0.93 -16.19
N ASP A 7 -20.82 0.54 -14.99
CA ASP A 7 -19.70 -0.36 -14.81
C ASP A 7 -20.11 -1.83 -14.88
N ILE A 8 -19.20 -2.67 -15.40
CA ILE A 8 -19.39 -4.12 -15.41
C ILE A 8 -19.18 -4.70 -14.01
N GLY A 9 -18.28 -4.14 -13.21
CA GLY A 9 -17.99 -4.58 -11.85
C GLY A 9 -17.59 -6.07 -11.75
N PHE A 10 -17.66 -6.61 -10.52
CA PHE A 10 -17.55 -8.05 -10.29
C PHE A 10 -18.92 -8.71 -10.48
N SER A 11 -18.99 -9.82 -11.21
CA SER A 11 -20.24 -10.54 -11.49
C SER A 11 -20.98 -10.98 -10.22
N VAL A 12 -20.23 -11.33 -9.17
CA VAL A 12 -20.76 -11.70 -7.84
C VAL A 12 -21.38 -10.53 -7.06
N ALA A 13 -21.06 -9.29 -7.44
CA ALA A 13 -21.59 -8.08 -6.81
C ALA A 13 -22.80 -7.51 -7.56
N LEU A 14 -23.20 -8.14 -8.68
CA LEU A 14 -24.36 -7.75 -9.48
C LEU A 14 -25.60 -8.56 -9.09
N VAL A 15 -26.67 -7.86 -8.78
CA VAL A 15 -28.02 -8.40 -8.61
C VAL A 15 -28.77 -8.19 -9.92
N TYR A 16 -29.19 -9.28 -10.56
CA TYR A 16 -29.97 -9.25 -11.79
C TYR A 16 -31.46 -9.10 -11.48
N CYS A 17 -32.20 -8.51 -12.41
CA CYS A 17 -33.65 -8.46 -12.31
C CYS A 17 -34.23 -9.88 -12.31
N GLY A 18 -34.98 -10.25 -11.27
CA GLY A 18 -35.55 -11.61 -11.10
C GLY A 18 -36.57 -12.03 -12.17
N LYS A 19 -37.01 -11.12 -13.03
CA LYS A 19 -37.97 -11.39 -14.10
C LYS A 19 -37.35 -11.41 -15.50
N CYS A 20 -36.60 -10.37 -15.86
CA CYS A 20 -36.07 -10.23 -17.22
C CYS A 20 -34.61 -10.67 -17.36
N LEU A 21 -33.84 -10.71 -16.26
CA LEU A 21 -32.39 -10.95 -16.21
C LEU A 21 -31.54 -10.03 -17.13
N ALA A 22 -32.15 -9.09 -17.85
CA ALA A 22 -31.50 -8.19 -18.80
C ALA A 22 -30.83 -7.01 -18.09
N ASN A 23 -31.42 -6.56 -16.99
CA ASN A 23 -30.90 -5.45 -16.18
C ASN A 23 -30.23 -5.98 -14.92
N ALA A 24 -29.12 -5.35 -14.54
CA ALA A 24 -28.37 -5.66 -13.33
C ALA A 24 -28.02 -4.38 -12.57
N LEU A 25 -27.95 -4.46 -11.25
CA LEU A 25 -27.45 -3.40 -10.37
C LEU A 25 -26.41 -3.95 -9.40
N HIS A 26 -25.47 -3.10 -9.00
CA HIS A 26 -24.60 -3.44 -7.88
C HIS A 26 -25.42 -3.58 -6.59
N ARG A 27 -25.16 -4.63 -5.82
CA ARG A 27 -25.79 -4.86 -4.51
C ARG A 27 -25.68 -3.65 -3.59
N GLN A 28 -24.55 -2.95 -3.65
CA GLN A 28 -24.30 -1.71 -2.90
C GLN A 28 -25.29 -0.59 -3.23
N LEU A 29 -25.58 -0.40 -4.52
CA LEU A 29 -26.50 0.65 -4.97
C LEU A 29 -27.96 0.31 -4.65
N LEU A 30 -28.25 -0.98 -4.47
CA LEU A 30 -29.57 -1.46 -4.12
C LEU A 30 -29.88 -1.27 -2.63
N LEU A 31 -28.93 -1.57 -1.73
CA LEU A 31 -29.13 -1.41 -0.28
C LEU A 31 -28.87 0.01 0.23
N GLY A 32 -28.22 0.88 -0.56
CA GLY A 32 -27.86 2.24 -0.14
C GLY A 32 -26.74 2.30 0.92
N CYS A 33 -26.33 1.15 1.45
CA CYS A 33 -25.26 0.97 2.41
C CYS A 33 -24.49 -0.34 2.13
N MET A 34 -23.29 -0.48 2.71
CA MET A 34 -22.45 -1.67 2.56
C MET A 34 -23.06 -2.82 3.36
N PRO A 35 -23.53 -3.90 2.73
CA PRO A 35 -24.11 -5.01 3.47
C PRO A 35 -23.01 -5.67 4.30
N VAL A 36 -23.31 -5.95 5.57
CA VAL A 36 -22.36 -6.54 6.53
C VAL A 36 -22.02 -7.99 6.18
N THR A 37 -22.88 -8.67 5.43
CA THR A 37 -22.73 -10.08 5.04
C THR A 37 -22.94 -10.26 3.54
N VAL A 38 -22.17 -11.16 2.93
CA VAL A 38 -22.19 -11.41 1.47
C VAL A 38 -23.34 -12.36 1.06
N ASP A 39 -23.91 -13.10 2.02
CA ASP A 39 -24.77 -14.27 1.77
C ASP A 39 -26.29 -14.00 1.81
N GLU A 40 -26.73 -12.76 1.95
CA GLU A 40 -28.16 -12.46 1.92
C GLU A 40 -28.70 -12.45 0.49
N TYR A 41 -29.67 -13.32 0.21
CA TYR A 41 -30.33 -13.44 -1.08
C TYR A 41 -31.27 -12.24 -1.30
N VAL A 42 -30.84 -11.28 -2.11
CA VAL A 42 -31.64 -10.07 -2.40
C VAL A 42 -32.28 -10.20 -3.78
N THR A 43 -33.61 -10.20 -3.82
CA THR A 43 -34.38 -10.17 -5.08
C THR A 43 -34.70 -8.73 -5.46
N TRP A 44 -34.38 -8.33 -6.69
CA TRP A 44 -34.68 -7.00 -7.24
C TRP A 44 -35.39 -7.08 -8.59
N PHE A 45 -36.24 -6.10 -8.89
CA PHE A 45 -36.91 -5.94 -10.17
C PHE A 45 -36.55 -4.56 -10.76
N CYS A 46 -36.22 -4.50 -12.05
CA CYS A 46 -35.99 -3.23 -12.73
C CYS A 46 -37.28 -2.42 -12.85
N GLU A 47 -37.18 -1.11 -13.06
CA GLU A 47 -38.34 -0.19 -13.19
C GLU A 47 -39.37 -0.67 -14.25
N ASP A 48 -38.89 -1.26 -15.35
CA ASP A 48 -39.72 -1.86 -16.41
C ASP A 48 -40.47 -3.13 -15.98
N CYS A 49 -39.92 -3.85 -15.00
CA CYS A 49 -40.52 -5.05 -14.43
C CYS A 49 -41.36 -4.74 -13.19
N GLU A 50 -40.98 -3.72 -12.41
CA GLU A 50 -41.62 -3.28 -11.17
C GLU A 50 -43.04 -2.77 -11.46
N SER A 51 -43.19 -1.99 -12.52
CA SER A 51 -44.48 -1.53 -13.07
C SER A 51 -45.38 -2.66 -13.58
N LYS A 52 -44.81 -3.83 -13.91
CA LYS A 52 -45.54 -5.04 -14.34
C LYS A 52 -45.77 -6.05 -13.21
N SER A 53 -45.12 -5.88 -12.06
CA SER A 53 -45.26 -6.73 -10.87
C SER A 53 -46.18 -6.13 -9.81
N ALA A 54 -46.54 -4.84 -9.90
CA ALA A 54 -47.63 -4.27 -9.09
C ALA A 54 -49.02 -4.88 -9.42
N LEU A 55 -49.14 -5.58 -10.55
CA LEU A 55 -50.32 -6.40 -10.88
C LEU A 55 -50.19 -7.86 -10.46
N ASN A 56 -49.00 -8.29 -10.01
CA ASN A 56 -48.69 -9.68 -9.66
C ASN A 56 -47.74 -9.71 -8.44
N ALA A 57 -48.22 -9.29 -7.27
CA ALA A 57 -47.63 -9.66 -5.98
C ALA A 57 -48.72 -10.49 -5.28
N VAL A 58 -48.47 -11.73 -4.85
CA VAL A 58 -47.52 -12.09 -3.81
C VAL A 58 -47.00 -13.52 -4.03
N ALA A 59 -45.68 -13.71 -3.97
CA ALA A 59 -45.07 -14.99 -3.63
C ALA A 59 -43.78 -14.73 -2.84
N VAL A 60 -43.92 -14.51 -1.53
CA VAL A 60 -42.83 -14.70 -0.59
C VAL A 60 -42.82 -16.19 -0.28
N ILE A 61 -41.79 -16.90 -0.73
CA ILE A 61 -41.54 -18.28 -0.29
C ILE A 61 -41.07 -18.17 1.17
N ARG A 62 -42.01 -18.34 2.11
CA ARG A 62 -41.71 -18.96 3.38
C ARG A 62 -42.34 -20.34 3.35
N ASP A 63 -41.53 -21.33 3.68
CA ASP A 63 -41.96 -22.69 3.93
C ASP A 63 -43.20 -22.70 4.83
N HIS A 64 -44.15 -23.58 4.49
CA HIS A 64 -45.42 -23.86 5.17
C HIS A 64 -46.65 -23.07 4.67
N GLN A 65 -47.20 -23.52 3.53
CA GLN A 65 -48.60 -23.95 3.35
C GLN A 65 -48.92 -24.03 1.85
N ILE A 66 -49.00 -25.24 1.30
CA ILE A 66 -49.64 -25.47 0.01
C ILE A 66 -51.13 -25.68 0.31
N SER A 67 -51.95 -24.67 0.06
CA SER A 67 -53.37 -24.85 -0.17
C SER A 67 -53.81 -24.01 -1.36
N GLU A 68 -54.52 -24.68 -2.27
CA GLU A 68 -55.27 -24.15 -3.41
C GLU A 68 -54.48 -23.80 -4.68
N PHE A 69 -54.13 -24.86 -5.43
CA PHE A 69 -53.93 -24.79 -6.87
C PHE A 69 -55.26 -25.01 -7.61
N HIS A 70 -55.60 -24.07 -8.49
CA HIS A 70 -56.70 -24.16 -9.46
C HIS A 70 -56.44 -25.29 -10.49
N PRO A 71 -57.42 -26.16 -10.83
CA PRO A 71 -57.19 -27.34 -11.64
C PRO A 71 -57.60 -27.13 -13.11
N GLU A 72 -56.79 -26.49 -13.96
CA GLU A 72 -57.06 -26.46 -15.41
C GLU A 72 -55.81 -26.56 -16.32
N PHE A 73 -54.72 -27.21 -15.90
CA PHE A 73 -53.58 -27.46 -16.80
C PHE A 73 -53.25 -28.95 -16.95
N GLU A 74 -53.64 -29.47 -18.12
CA GLU A 74 -53.32 -30.71 -18.82
C GLU A 74 -52.34 -31.72 -18.17
N ASN A 75 -52.93 -32.84 -17.74
CA ASN A 75 -52.33 -34.01 -17.08
C ASN A 75 -51.52 -34.96 -18.00
N GLY A 76 -50.68 -34.45 -18.90
CA GLY A 76 -49.86 -35.30 -19.78
C GLY A 76 -48.35 -35.17 -19.61
N ARG A 77 -47.85 -33.95 -19.37
CA ARG A 77 -46.41 -33.63 -19.50
C ARG A 77 -45.66 -33.54 -18.16
N PHE A 78 -46.38 -33.46 -17.04
CA PHE A 78 -45.76 -33.30 -15.71
C PHE A 78 -45.36 -34.62 -15.04
N ARG A 79 -46.09 -35.74 -15.26
CA ARG A 79 -45.73 -37.04 -14.65
C ARG A 79 -44.37 -37.55 -15.14
N LEU A 80 -44.08 -37.41 -16.43
CA LEU A 80 -42.78 -37.77 -16.99
C LEU A 80 -41.61 -36.99 -16.36
N ARG A 81 -41.82 -35.77 -15.85
CA ARG A 81 -40.75 -34.98 -15.21
C ARG A 81 -40.54 -35.31 -13.73
N LEU A 82 -41.56 -35.78 -13.02
CA LEU A 82 -41.39 -36.22 -11.63
C LEU A 82 -40.69 -37.58 -11.59
N ASP A 83 -41.12 -38.55 -12.41
CA ASP A 83 -40.49 -39.88 -12.45
C ASP A 83 -39.02 -39.79 -12.93
N GLU A 84 -38.73 -38.85 -13.84
CA GLU A 84 -37.40 -38.58 -14.37
C GLU A 84 -36.55 -37.67 -13.45
N ALA A 85 -37.16 -36.93 -12.52
CA ALA A 85 -36.47 -36.22 -11.44
C ALA A 85 -36.18 -37.15 -10.26
N GLU A 86 -37.12 -38.04 -9.90
CA GLU A 86 -36.93 -39.10 -8.90
C GLU A 86 -35.88 -40.12 -9.34
N ALA A 87 -35.81 -40.44 -10.64
CA ALA A 87 -34.72 -41.25 -11.19
C ALA A 87 -33.35 -40.54 -11.18
N ARG A 88 -33.30 -39.20 -11.21
CA ARG A 88 -32.05 -38.41 -11.09
C ARG A 88 -31.62 -38.20 -9.64
N VAL A 89 -32.52 -38.34 -8.67
CA VAL A 89 -32.19 -38.55 -7.25
C VAL A 89 -31.86 -40.04 -7.05
N SER A 90 -30.95 -40.55 -7.88
CA SER A 90 -30.36 -41.86 -7.69
C SER A 90 -29.40 -41.76 -6.51
N ASP A 91 -29.87 -42.21 -5.35
CA ASP A 91 -29.08 -42.49 -4.15
C ASP A 91 -28.52 -41.26 -3.40
N PRO A 92 -29.33 -40.65 -2.51
CA PRO A 92 -28.90 -39.56 -1.63
C PRO A 92 -27.70 -39.92 -0.74
N GLU A 93 -27.52 -41.19 -0.36
CA GLU A 93 -26.38 -41.62 0.46
C GLU A 93 -25.07 -41.47 -0.32
N ARG A 94 -25.07 -41.84 -1.61
CA ARG A 94 -23.91 -41.67 -2.48
C ARG A 94 -23.50 -40.22 -2.71
N LEU A 95 -24.47 -39.30 -2.81
CA LEU A 95 -24.17 -37.86 -2.94
C LEU A 95 -23.55 -37.29 -1.66
N LEU A 96 -23.99 -37.75 -0.49
CA LEU A 96 -23.41 -37.36 0.79
C LEU A 96 -21.98 -37.91 0.94
N ASP A 97 -21.73 -39.15 0.52
CA ASP A 97 -20.39 -39.76 0.52
C ASP A 97 -19.41 -39.02 -0.40
N ASP A 98 -19.85 -38.62 -1.59
CA ASP A 98 -19.03 -37.84 -2.54
C ASP A 98 -18.72 -36.44 -1.98
N GLN A 99 -19.69 -35.81 -1.31
CA GLN A 99 -19.51 -34.52 -0.66
C GLN A 99 -18.57 -34.62 0.56
N GLU A 100 -18.68 -35.68 1.37
CA GLU A 100 -17.77 -35.95 2.48
C GLU A 100 -16.33 -36.17 1.99
N ARG A 101 -16.14 -36.96 0.93
CA ARG A 101 -14.83 -37.16 0.31
C ARG A 101 -14.20 -35.85 -0.16
N SER A 102 -14.98 -35.01 -0.85
CA SER A 102 -14.53 -33.70 -1.32
C SER A 102 -14.13 -32.76 -0.17
N LEU A 103 -14.87 -32.79 0.94
CA LEU A 103 -14.55 -32.03 2.15
C LEU A 103 -13.27 -32.53 2.83
N VAL A 104 -13.05 -33.84 2.88
CA VAL A 104 -11.82 -34.44 3.43
C VAL A 104 -10.59 -34.04 2.60
N GLU A 105 -10.69 -34.08 1.28
CA GLU A 105 -9.64 -33.62 0.38
C GLU A 105 -9.33 -32.13 0.59
N SER A 106 -10.37 -31.29 0.60
CA SER A 106 -10.25 -29.84 0.84
C SER A 106 -9.62 -29.53 2.21
N LYS A 107 -9.97 -30.30 3.25
CA LYS A 107 -9.38 -30.17 4.59
C LYS A 107 -7.89 -30.54 4.59
N GLY A 108 -7.51 -31.57 3.84
CA GLY A 108 -6.11 -31.94 3.63
C GLY A 108 -5.33 -30.79 2.99
N GLU A 109 -5.85 -30.19 1.92
CA GLU A 109 -5.22 -29.05 1.28
C GLU A 109 -5.10 -27.84 2.22
N ILE A 110 -6.16 -27.51 2.97
CA ILE A 110 -6.12 -26.41 3.95
C ILE A 110 -5.04 -26.66 5.00
N SER A 111 -4.92 -27.90 5.49
CA SER A 111 -3.86 -28.28 6.43
C SER A 111 -2.46 -28.02 5.86
N THR A 112 -2.22 -28.45 4.60
CA THR A 112 -0.92 -28.20 3.94
C THR A 112 -0.65 -26.70 3.71
N ARG A 113 -1.67 -25.92 3.35
CA ARG A 113 -1.56 -24.46 3.21
C ARG A 113 -1.23 -23.80 4.55
N ASN A 114 -1.85 -24.23 5.64
CA ASN A 114 -1.59 -23.70 6.98
C ASN A 114 -0.15 -23.96 7.44
N VAL A 115 0.40 -25.16 7.17
CA VAL A 115 1.81 -25.46 7.46
C VAL A 115 2.74 -24.52 6.67
N ARG A 116 2.43 -24.26 5.40
CA ARG A 116 3.21 -23.33 4.58
C ARG A 116 3.10 -21.89 5.08
N ILE A 117 1.92 -21.44 5.48
CA ILE A 117 1.71 -20.11 6.08
C ILE A 117 2.55 -19.96 7.34
N ALA A 118 2.51 -20.94 8.26
CA ALA A 118 3.31 -20.90 9.48
C ALA A 118 4.82 -20.82 9.19
N GLY A 119 5.31 -21.51 8.15
CA GLY A 119 6.70 -21.38 7.69
C GLY A 119 7.04 -19.98 7.21
N LEU A 120 6.18 -19.38 6.38
CA LEU A 120 6.37 -18.01 5.89
C LEU A 120 6.29 -16.97 7.02
N GLU A 121 5.42 -17.15 8.01
CA GLU A 121 5.33 -16.27 9.18
C GLU A 121 6.64 -16.26 9.98
N HIS A 122 7.28 -17.43 10.12
CA HIS A 122 8.59 -17.53 10.76
C HIS A 122 9.68 -16.80 9.96
N GLU A 123 9.74 -17.03 8.64
CA GLU A 123 10.70 -16.34 7.77
C GLU A 123 10.53 -14.81 7.81
N VAL A 124 9.28 -14.33 7.78
CA VAL A 124 8.98 -12.90 7.90
C VAL A 124 9.42 -12.34 9.25
N SER A 125 9.21 -13.09 10.34
CA SER A 125 9.68 -12.70 11.68
C SER A 125 11.20 -12.58 11.74
N ASP A 126 11.94 -13.53 11.16
CA ASP A 126 13.40 -13.50 11.13
C ASP A 126 13.94 -12.29 10.34
N VAL A 127 13.36 -12.03 9.16
CA VAL A 127 13.70 -10.86 8.34
C VAL A 127 13.42 -9.56 9.08
N LEU A 128 12.29 -9.47 9.78
CA LEU A 128 11.93 -8.28 10.56
C LEU A 128 12.92 -8.04 11.70
N GLN A 129 13.33 -9.09 12.42
CA GLN A 129 14.34 -8.97 13.48
C GLN A 129 15.70 -8.52 12.94
N ALA A 130 16.12 -9.04 11.79
CA ALA A 130 17.35 -8.62 11.12
C ALA A 130 17.30 -7.14 10.68
N SER A 131 16.15 -6.68 10.18
CA SER A 131 15.93 -5.26 9.83
C SER A 131 16.04 -4.37 11.06
N ILE A 132 15.37 -4.71 12.16
CA ILE A 132 15.41 -3.95 13.41
C ILE A 132 16.84 -3.88 13.97
N LYS A 133 17.61 -4.97 13.88
CA LYS A 133 19.02 -4.97 14.28
C LYS A 133 19.84 -4.00 13.44
N SER A 134 19.67 -4.04 12.11
CA SER A 134 20.37 -3.15 11.18
C SER A 134 20.05 -1.68 11.44
N ASP A 135 18.78 -1.35 11.74
CA ASP A 135 18.37 0.02 12.08
C ASP A 135 19.02 0.53 13.37
N LYS A 136 19.21 -0.34 14.38
CA LYS A 136 19.92 0.02 15.61
C LYS A 136 21.39 0.33 15.34
N GLU A 137 22.05 -0.46 14.50
CA GLU A 137 23.44 -0.24 14.09
C GLU A 137 23.57 1.07 13.29
N LEU A 138 22.65 1.32 12.35
CA LEU A 138 22.59 2.56 11.58
C LEU A 138 22.46 3.80 12.49
N ASN A 139 21.55 3.74 13.47
CA ASN A 139 21.35 4.82 14.44
C ASN A 139 22.59 5.06 15.31
N ALA A 140 23.30 3.99 15.72
CA ALA A 140 24.54 4.11 16.47
C ALA A 140 25.63 4.82 15.64
N ILE A 141 25.82 4.41 14.38
CA ILE A 141 26.77 5.06 13.45
C ILE A 141 26.39 6.52 13.22
N GLN A 142 25.10 6.82 13.03
CA GLN A 142 24.63 8.19 12.83
C GLN A 142 24.92 9.08 14.05
N SER A 143 24.78 8.53 15.26
CA SER A 143 25.13 9.24 16.49
C SER A 143 26.64 9.55 16.57
N GLU A 144 27.50 8.60 16.21
CA GLU A 144 28.96 8.76 16.19
C GLU A 144 29.41 9.78 15.15
N VAL A 145 28.85 9.71 13.93
CA VAL A 145 29.09 10.71 12.87
C VAL A 145 28.67 12.11 13.32
N SER A 146 27.54 12.23 14.03
CA SER A 146 27.07 13.52 14.54
C SER A 146 28.02 14.11 15.60
N PHE A 147 28.63 13.26 16.42
CA PHE A 147 29.63 13.64 17.41
C PHE A 147 30.91 14.12 16.73
N LEU A 148 31.47 13.33 15.81
CA LEU A 148 32.67 13.69 15.04
C LEU A 148 32.49 15.01 14.25
N ARG A 149 31.29 15.27 13.74
CA ARG A 149 30.98 16.52 13.04
C ARG A 149 31.10 17.73 13.95
N LYS A 150 30.64 17.63 15.20
CA LYS A 150 30.73 18.72 16.20
C LYS A 150 32.18 18.96 16.61
N ASP A 151 32.95 17.89 16.83
CA ASP A 151 34.36 18.00 17.16
C ASP A 151 35.15 18.67 16.04
N ASN A 152 34.93 18.26 14.79
CA ASN A 152 35.53 18.91 13.63
C ASN A 152 35.15 20.39 13.53
N GLU A 153 33.89 20.76 13.80
CA GLU A 153 33.46 22.16 13.80
C GLU A 153 34.19 22.98 14.86
N SER A 154 34.43 22.41 16.05
CA SER A 154 35.24 23.04 17.09
C SER A 154 36.69 23.27 16.64
N VAL A 155 37.32 22.22 16.07
CA VAL A 155 38.70 22.30 15.58
C VAL A 155 38.83 23.34 14.46
N VAL A 156 37.86 23.42 13.55
CA VAL A 156 37.85 24.43 12.49
C VAL A 156 37.81 25.84 13.07
N LYS A 157 36.97 26.10 14.09
CA LYS A 157 36.91 27.41 14.78
C LYS A 157 38.23 27.78 15.46
N ASP A 158 38.90 26.80 16.07
CA ASP A 158 40.21 27.00 16.69
C ASP A 158 41.28 27.36 15.65
N ILE A 159 41.27 26.68 14.50
CA ILE A 159 42.17 26.98 13.37
C ILE A 159 41.91 28.39 12.83
N GLU A 160 40.65 28.76 12.60
CA GLU A 160 40.29 30.11 12.13
C GLU A 160 40.79 31.19 13.10
N THR A 161 40.61 30.96 14.40
CA THR A 161 41.11 31.85 15.46
C THR A 161 42.63 31.96 15.43
N ALA A 162 43.35 30.85 15.26
CA ALA A 162 44.81 30.84 15.14
C ALA A 162 45.29 31.59 13.89
N VAL A 163 44.62 31.41 12.75
CA VAL A 163 44.92 32.12 11.50
C VAL A 163 44.76 33.63 11.67
N LEU A 164 43.70 34.09 12.36
CA LEU A 164 43.50 35.51 12.67
C LEU A 164 44.63 36.07 13.54
N ARG A 165 45.06 35.33 14.57
CA ARG A 165 46.21 35.73 15.42
C ARG A 165 47.50 35.86 14.61
N LEU A 166 47.79 34.92 13.71
CA LEU A 166 48.97 34.97 12.84
C LEU A 166 48.94 36.17 11.89
N ARG A 167 47.76 36.51 11.33
CA ARG A 167 47.61 37.72 10.50
C ARG A 167 47.92 38.99 11.29
N SER A 168 47.41 39.10 12.51
CA SER A 168 47.69 40.24 13.41
C SER A 168 49.17 40.35 13.75
N LEU A 169 49.83 39.23 14.10
CA LEU A 169 51.27 39.22 14.37
C LEU A 169 52.09 39.62 13.14
N LYS A 170 51.70 39.18 11.94
CA LYS A 170 52.36 39.57 10.69
C LYS A 170 52.27 41.07 10.43
N LEU A 171 51.13 41.70 10.74
CA LEU A 171 50.96 43.15 10.67
C LEU A 171 51.87 43.87 11.67
N ILE A 172 51.88 43.43 12.93
CA ILE A 172 52.74 43.99 13.99
C ILE A 172 54.21 43.90 13.59
N TYR A 173 54.66 42.72 13.14
CA TYR A 173 56.03 42.51 12.67
C TYR A 173 56.38 43.44 11.50
N SER A 174 55.46 43.62 10.54
CA SER A 174 55.65 44.53 9.41
C SER A 174 55.82 45.98 9.87
N LEU A 175 55.01 46.44 10.83
CA LEU A 175 55.11 47.78 11.42
C LEU A 175 56.41 47.98 12.21
N LEU A 176 56.79 46.99 13.03
CA LEU A 176 58.06 47.01 13.77
C LEU A 176 59.25 47.06 12.81
N ARG A 177 59.21 46.30 11.71
CA ARG A 177 60.24 46.32 10.66
C ARG A 177 60.36 47.69 10.01
N ILE A 178 59.25 48.37 9.73
CA ILE A 178 59.25 49.75 9.20
C ILE A 178 59.84 50.72 10.25
N LYS A 179 59.45 50.60 11.51
CA LYS A 179 59.94 51.47 12.60
C LYS A 179 61.45 51.30 12.82
N LEU A 180 61.95 50.06 12.79
CA LEU A 180 63.38 49.76 12.90
C LEU A 180 64.17 50.31 11.69
N ARG A 181 63.61 50.24 10.47
CA ARG A 181 64.23 50.88 9.30
C ARG A 181 64.32 52.40 9.44
N ARG A 182 63.33 53.05 10.06
CA ARG A 182 63.37 54.49 10.34
C ARG A 182 64.41 54.84 11.41
N GLN A 183 64.50 54.07 12.49
CA GLN A 183 65.45 54.34 13.59
C GLN A 183 66.91 54.08 13.22
N LYS A 184 67.18 53.05 12.40
CA LYS A 184 68.56 52.75 11.96
C LYS A 184 69.13 53.76 10.96
N GLY A 185 68.38 54.81 10.63
CA GLY A 185 68.81 55.83 9.71
C GLY A 185 68.82 55.30 8.29
N CYS A 186 68.03 55.93 7.43
CA CYS A 186 68.55 56.19 6.10
C CYS A 186 69.76 57.13 6.26
N ILE A 187 70.90 56.55 6.64
CA ILE A 187 72.18 56.88 6.03
C ILE A 187 72.35 55.84 4.93
N TRP A 188 71.48 55.92 3.93
CA TRP A 188 71.93 55.67 2.57
C TRP A 188 72.26 57.06 2.05
N LEU A 189 73.45 57.54 2.41
CA LEU A 189 74.15 58.51 1.58
C LEU A 189 74.47 57.77 0.27
N PRO A 190 74.02 58.26 -0.90
CA PRO A 190 74.72 57.95 -2.14
C PRO A 190 76.08 58.64 -2.02
N TRP A 191 77.10 57.89 -1.63
CA TRP A 191 78.48 58.36 -1.70
C TRP A 191 79.12 57.84 -2.98
N MET A 192 79.84 58.77 -3.64
CA MET A 192 80.55 58.70 -4.93
C MET A 192 79.63 58.86 -6.15
N ILE A 193 79.55 60.03 -6.83
CA ILE A 193 80.60 60.95 -7.31
C ILE A 193 81.76 60.18 -7.96
N TYR A 194 81.79 60.16 -9.30
CA TYR A 194 83.02 60.54 -9.98
C TYR A 194 82.71 61.38 -11.21
N SER A 195 83.25 62.58 -11.16
CA SER A 195 83.27 63.62 -12.18
C SER A 195 83.96 63.13 -13.45
N GLY A 196 83.46 63.60 -14.60
CA GLY A 196 84.07 63.42 -15.91
C GLY A 196 83.72 64.58 -16.84
N ALA A 197 83.94 65.80 -16.36
CA ALA A 197 84.13 66.97 -17.22
C ALA A 197 85.62 67.05 -17.54
N GLY A 198 85.97 66.90 -18.81
CA GLY A 198 87.32 67.07 -19.34
C GLY A 198 87.21 67.51 -20.79
N GLU A 199 87.32 68.82 -21.00
CA GLU A 199 87.49 69.51 -22.27
C GLU A 199 88.78 69.04 -22.97
N HIS A 200 88.72 68.75 -24.27
CA HIS A 200 89.70 69.12 -25.29
C HIS A 200 89.17 68.81 -26.69
#